data_AF-A0A6I7F697-F1
#
_entry.id   AF-A0A6I7F697-F1
#
_cell.length_a   1.000
_cell.length_b   1.000
_cell.length_c   1.000
_cell.angle_alpha   90.00
_cell.angle_beta   90.00
_cell.angle_gamma   90.00
#
_symmetry.space_group_name_H-M   'P 1'
#
loop_
_entity.id
_entity.type
_entity.pdbx_description
1 polymer ?
#
loop_
_entity_poly.entity_id
_entity_poly.type
_entity_poly.pdbx_seq_one_letter_code
_entity_poly.pdbx_strand_id
1 'polypeptide(L)'
;MNDSRKRNISQIQNEYKEQMERKQQHLKRKRRGLYRRLTVFGAVVLLTAIVLVSSMWTQSSDISAKEEKKEELLKKLDKLEAKKSDLQDEIVKLKDKDYVAELARKDYYLSKDGEIIFKFDKKSK
;
A
#
# COMPACT_ATOMS: atom_id res chain seq x y z
N MET A 1 68.61 -44.21 -10.17
CA MET A 1 68.05 -45.44 -10.76
C MET A 1 66.65 -45.14 -11.29
N ASN A 2 66.46 -45.46 -12.57
CA ASN A 2 65.23 -45.63 -13.36
C ASN A 2 64.17 -44.51 -13.42
N ASP A 3 64.36 -43.69 -14.45
CA ASP A 3 63.34 -42.88 -15.10
C ASP A 3 62.41 -43.79 -15.93
N SER A 4 61.13 -43.81 -15.58
CA SER A 4 60.14 -44.73 -16.17
C SER A 4 59.67 -44.20 -17.51
N ARG A 5 60.29 -44.71 -18.59
CA ARG A 5 59.90 -44.43 -19.99
C ARG A 5 58.41 -44.74 -20.23
N LYS A 6 57.58 -43.70 -20.31
CA LYS A 6 56.20 -43.79 -20.81
C LYS A 6 56.23 -44.24 -22.27
N ARG A 7 55.73 -45.45 -22.54
CA ARG A 7 55.52 -45.95 -23.90
C ARG A 7 54.32 -45.21 -24.51
N ASN A 8 54.55 -44.43 -25.57
CA ASN A 8 53.49 -43.86 -26.40
C ASN A 8 52.85 -44.99 -27.22
N ILE A 9 51.75 -45.53 -26.71
CA ILE A 9 50.94 -46.52 -27.43
C ILE A 9 49.92 -45.74 -28.26
N SER A 10 50.06 -45.79 -29.58
CA SER A 10 49.12 -45.21 -30.52
C SER A 10 47.74 -45.85 -30.32
N GLN A 11 46.74 -45.05 -30.01
CA GLN A 11 45.36 -45.55 -29.90
C GLN A 11 44.93 -46.08 -31.27
N ILE A 12 44.37 -47.29 -31.31
CA ILE A 12 43.80 -47.86 -32.53
C ILE A 12 42.70 -46.91 -33.01
N GLN A 13 42.96 -46.21 -34.12
CA GLN A 13 41.98 -45.40 -34.82
C GLN A 13 40.91 -46.34 -35.34
N ASN A 14 39.75 -46.31 -34.70
CA ASN A 14 38.66 -47.23 -34.98
C ASN A 14 37.46 -46.40 -35.40
N GLU A 15 36.94 -46.63 -36.61
CA GLU A 15 35.81 -45.84 -37.16
C GLU A 15 34.61 -45.83 -36.20
N TYR A 16 34.40 -46.92 -35.46
CA TYR A 16 33.36 -47.01 -34.45
C TYR A 16 33.53 -46.00 -33.30
N LYS A 17 34.77 -45.77 -32.83
CA LYS A 17 35.06 -44.77 -31.79
C LYS A 17 34.76 -43.37 -32.32
N GLU A 18 35.21 -43.05 -33.53
CA GLU A 18 34.93 -41.74 -34.13
C GLU A 18 33.42 -41.50 -34.31
N GLN A 19 32.68 -42.50 -34.77
CA GLN A 19 31.23 -42.40 -34.92
C GLN A 19 30.53 -42.17 -33.57
N MET A 20 30.97 -42.84 -32.51
CA MET A 20 30.43 -42.63 -31.16
C MET A 20 30.77 -41.25 -30.60
N GLU A 21 31.99 -40.76 -30.81
CA GLU A 21 32.39 -39.41 -30.42
C GLU A 21 31.60 -38.33 -31.16
N ARG A 22 31.40 -38.49 -32.48
CA ARG A 22 30.55 -37.59 -33.28
C ARG A 22 29.12 -37.58 -32.74
N LYS A 23 28.51 -38.75 -32.49
CA LYS A 23 27.17 -38.85 -31.89
C LYS A 23 27.08 -38.14 -30.53
N GLN A 24 28.06 -38.35 -29.65
CA GLN A 24 28.12 -37.67 -28.36
C GLN A 24 28.27 -36.16 -28.49
N GLN A 25 29.10 -35.68 -29.44
CA GLN A 25 29.25 -34.26 -29.71
C GLN A 25 27.95 -33.64 -30.24
N HIS A 26 27.22 -34.33 -31.12
CA HIS A 26 25.91 -33.88 -31.60
C HIS A 26 24.88 -33.78 -30.46
N LEU A 27 24.83 -34.77 -29.57
CA LEU A 27 23.95 -34.73 -28.39
C LEU A 27 24.32 -33.59 -27.44
N LYS A 28 25.62 -33.37 -27.19
CA LYS A 28 26.12 -32.24 -26.38
C LYS A 28 25.76 -30.89 -26.99
N ARG A 29 25.87 -30.73 -28.33
CA ARG A 29 25.46 -29.51 -29.04
C ARG A 29 23.96 -29.26 -28.92
N LYS A 30 23.12 -30.28 -29.08
CA LYS A 30 21.66 -30.18 -28.86
C LYS A 30 21.32 -29.77 -27.43
N ARG A 31 21.95 -30.41 -26.43
CA ARG A 31 21.74 -30.08 -25.00
C ARG A 31 22.18 -28.66 -24.66
N ARG A 32 23.32 -28.18 -25.19
CA ARG A 32 23.76 -26.78 -25.00
C ARG A 32 22.74 -25.76 -25.48
N GLY A 33 22.11 -25.99 -26.63
CA GLY A 33 21.04 -25.13 -27.14
C GLY A 33 19.81 -25.13 -26.22
N LEU A 34 19.42 -26.29 -25.72
CA LEU A 34 18.30 -26.42 -24.77
C LEU A 34 18.58 -25.70 -23.45
N TYR A 35 19.74 -25.91 -22.84
CA TYR A 35 20.12 -25.23 -21.59
C TYR A 35 20.21 -23.71 -21.79
N ARG A 36 20.74 -23.24 -22.91
CA ARG A 36 20.79 -21.80 -23.21
C ARG A 36 19.40 -21.17 -23.32
N ARG A 37 18.43 -21.90 -23.88
CA ARG A 37 17.02 -21.46 -23.91
C ARG A 37 16.39 -21.49 -22.53
N LEU A 38 16.64 -22.55 -21.75
CA LEU A 38 16.14 -22.68 -20.37
C LEU A 38 16.70 -21.61 -19.44
N THR A 39 17.98 -21.24 -19.56
CA THR A 39 18.59 -20.20 -18.73
C THR A 39 18.00 -18.83 -19.02
N VAL A 40 17.71 -18.53 -20.29
CA VAL A 40 17.04 -17.27 -20.68
C VAL A 40 15.62 -17.24 -20.12
N PHE A 41 14.87 -18.33 -20.29
CA PHE A 41 13.51 -18.43 -19.74
C PHE A 41 13.51 -18.34 -18.21
N GLY A 42 14.42 -19.03 -17.53
CA GLY A 42 14.58 -18.97 -16.08
C GLY A 42 14.95 -17.57 -15.58
N ALA A 43 15.79 -16.85 -16.31
CA ALA A 43 16.12 -15.46 -15.99
C ALA A 43 14.89 -14.53 -16.11
N VAL A 44 14.07 -14.71 -17.16
CA VAL A 44 12.82 -13.95 -17.32
C VAL A 44 11.85 -14.26 -16.17
N VAL A 45 11.66 -15.54 -15.83
CA VAL A 45 10.79 -15.94 -14.71
C VAL A 45 11.28 -15.34 -13.39
N LEU A 46 12.58 -15.40 -13.11
CA LEU A 46 13.17 -14.80 -11.91
C LEU A 46 12.96 -13.29 -11.86
N LEU A 47 13.17 -12.58 -12.97
CA LEU A 47 12.91 -11.14 -13.04
C LEU A 47 11.43 -10.83 -12.76
N THR A 48 10.50 -11.58 -13.36
CA THR A 48 9.07 -11.39 -13.11
C THR A 48 8.70 -11.69 -11.66
N ALA A 49 9.27 -12.73 -11.06
CA ALA A 49 9.05 -13.08 -9.66
C ALA A 49 9.53 -11.97 -8.71
N ILE A 50 10.70 -11.39 -8.97
CA ILE A 50 11.23 -10.26 -8.17
C ILE A 50 10.27 -9.06 -8.23
N VAL A 51 9.79 -8.70 -9.42
CA VAL A 51 8.82 -7.60 -9.59
C VAL A 51 7.54 -7.90 -8.81
N LEU A 52 6.95 -9.08 -8.97
CA LEU A 52 5.71 -9.45 -8.29
C LEU A 52 5.86 -9.46 -6.76
N VAL A 53 6.94 -10.02 -6.23
CA VAL A 53 7.22 -10.03 -4.78
C VAL A 53 7.41 -8.62 -4.25
N SER A 54 8.13 -7.76 -4.97
CA SER A 54 8.31 -6.35 -4.57
C SER A 54 6.99 -5.57 -4.55
N SER A 55 6.12 -5.78 -5.54
CA SER A 55 4.79 -5.16 -5.60
C SER A 55 3.89 -5.66 -4.45
N MET A 56 3.90 -6.96 -4.15
CA MET A 56 3.16 -7.52 -3.01
C MET A 56 3.62 -6.94 -1.67
N TRP A 57 4.92 -6.75 -1.46
CA TRP A 57 5.44 -6.19 -0.22
C TRP A 57 4.98 -4.74 0.00
N THR A 58 4.97 -3.93 -1.06
CA THR A 58 4.51 -2.53 -0.99
C THR A 58 3.02 -2.42 -0.66
N GLN A 59 2.22 -3.41 -1.05
CA GLN A 59 0.77 -3.38 -0.85
C GLN A 59 0.36 -3.74 0.58
N SER A 60 1.15 -4.55 1.29
CA SER A 60 0.82 -5.00 2.65
C SER A 60 1.03 -3.90 3.72
N SER A 61 2.11 -3.12 3.60
CA SER A 61 2.34 -1.97 4.51
C SER A 61 1.30 -0.86 4.37
N ASP A 62 0.61 -0.84 3.23
CA ASP A 62 -0.40 0.16 2.91
C ASP A 62 -1.76 -0.13 3.56
N ILE A 63 -2.01 -1.38 3.98
CA ILE A 63 -3.32 -1.79 4.50
C ILE A 63 -3.56 -1.21 5.90
N SER A 64 -2.60 -1.33 6.82
CA SER A 64 -2.75 -0.77 8.18
C SER A 64 -2.88 0.76 8.16
N ALA A 65 -2.06 1.44 7.36
CA ALA A 65 -2.15 2.89 7.19
C ALA A 65 -3.47 3.32 6.53
N LYS A 66 -4.06 2.50 5.65
CA LYS A 66 -5.39 2.75 5.07
C LYS A 66 -6.51 2.48 6.07
N GLU A 67 -6.39 1.49 6.94
CA GLU A 67 -7.36 1.20 8.01
C GLU A 67 -7.40 2.32 9.06
N GLU A 68 -6.24 2.78 9.55
CA GLU A 68 -6.19 3.91 10.50
C GLU A 68 -6.78 5.19 9.90
N LYS A 69 -6.43 5.51 8.65
CA LYS A 69 -7.00 6.67 7.94
C LYS A 69 -8.51 6.51 7.74
N LYS A 70 -8.99 5.31 7.46
CA LYS A 70 -10.42 5.03 7.31
C LYS A 70 -11.14 5.26 8.64
N GLU A 71 -10.62 4.77 9.76
CA GLU A 71 -11.20 5.02 11.07
C GLU A 71 -11.19 6.51 11.44
N GLU A 72 -10.11 7.23 11.16
CA GLU A 72 -10.02 8.66 11.42
C GLU A 72 -11.06 9.43 10.59
N LEU A 73 -11.22 9.08 9.31
CA LEU A 73 -12.21 9.68 8.42
C LEU A 73 -13.64 9.37 8.87
N LEU A 74 -13.93 8.15 9.32
CA LEU A 74 -15.24 7.80 9.88
C LEU A 74 -15.55 8.63 11.13
N LYS A 75 -14.61 8.74 12.07
CA LYS A 75 -14.77 9.59 13.26
C LYS A 75 -14.98 11.06 12.91
N LYS A 76 -14.32 11.57 11.86
CA LYS A 76 -14.52 12.94 11.37
C LYS A 76 -15.90 13.11 10.74
N LEU A 77 -16.38 12.11 10.00
CA LEU A 77 -17.69 12.10 9.38
C LEU A 77 -18.78 12.14 10.46
N ASP A 78 -18.72 11.25 11.45
CA ASP A 78 -19.69 11.22 12.56
C ASP A 78 -19.77 12.57 13.30
N LYS A 79 -18.60 13.18 13.57
CA LYS A 79 -18.55 14.52 14.21
C LYS A 79 -19.17 15.60 13.34
N LEU A 80 -18.93 15.56 12.02
CA LEU A 80 -19.50 16.53 11.09
C LEU A 80 -21.01 16.35 10.94
N GLU A 81 -21.49 15.11 10.97
CA GLU A 81 -22.91 14.79 10.88
C GLU A 81 -23.66 15.21 12.15
N ALA A 82 -23.10 14.95 13.34
CA ALA A 82 -23.61 15.48 14.60
C ALA A 82 -23.69 17.02 14.58
N LYS A 83 -22.60 17.69 14.18
CA LYS A 83 -22.57 19.16 14.06
C LYS A 83 -23.59 19.68 13.06
N LYS A 84 -23.82 18.96 11.96
CA LYS A 84 -24.83 19.32 10.96
C LYS A 84 -26.24 19.21 11.55
N SER A 85 -26.52 18.15 12.32
CA SER A 85 -27.81 17.99 13.01
C SER A 85 -28.04 19.13 14.01
N ASP A 86 -27.05 19.43 14.85
CA ASP A 86 -27.14 20.51 15.84
C ASP A 86 -27.41 21.86 15.18
N LEU A 87 -26.70 22.17 14.08
CA LEU A 87 -26.91 23.39 13.31
C LEU A 87 -28.29 23.42 12.62
N GLN A 88 -28.81 22.29 12.16
CA GLN A 88 -30.15 22.22 11.60
C GLN A 88 -31.22 22.50 12.66
N ASP A 89 -31.05 21.93 13.86
CA ASP A 89 -31.93 22.20 14.99
C ASP A 89 -31.87 23.66 15.41
N GLU A 90 -30.68 24.26 15.42
CA GLU A 90 -30.50 25.69 15.69
C GLU A 90 -31.18 26.55 14.62
N ILE A 91 -31.06 26.21 13.33
CA ILE A 91 -31.77 26.90 12.25
C ILE A 91 -33.29 26.83 12.45
N VAL A 92 -33.82 25.68 12.87
CA VAL A 92 -35.25 25.53 13.15
C VAL A 92 -35.66 26.39 14.34
N LYS A 93 -34.89 26.39 15.44
CA LYS A 93 -35.15 27.23 16.61
C LYS A 93 -35.08 28.72 16.27
N LEU A 94 -34.12 29.15 15.46
CA LEU A 94 -33.98 30.54 15.01
C LEU A 94 -35.13 31.01 14.10
N LYS A 95 -35.92 30.10 13.51
CA LYS A 95 -37.15 30.48 12.80
C LYS A 95 -38.31 30.80 13.75
N ASP A 96 -38.23 30.36 15.00
CA ASP A 96 -39.24 30.65 16.03
C ASP A 96 -39.00 32.04 16.63
N LYS A 97 -40.03 32.89 16.58
CA LYS A 97 -39.97 34.27 17.09
C LYS A 97 -39.77 34.31 18.60
N ASP A 98 -40.29 33.33 19.35
CA ASP A 98 -40.17 33.30 20.80
C ASP A 98 -38.73 32.97 21.23
N TYR A 99 -38.08 32.04 20.53
CA TYR A 99 -36.66 31.71 20.73
C TYR A 99 -35.74 32.88 20.37
N VAL A 100 -36.01 33.58 19.27
CA VAL A 100 -35.25 34.79 18.89
C VAL A 100 -35.43 35.92 19.90
N ALA A 101 -36.64 36.09 20.45
CA ALA A 101 -36.89 37.06 21.50
C ALA A 101 -36.12 36.71 22.79
N GLU A 102 -36.06 35.43 23.18
CA GLU A 102 -35.27 34.96 24.32
C GLU A 102 -33.77 35.20 24.11
N LEU A 103 -33.25 34.90 22.92
CA LEU A 103 -31.86 35.18 22.54
C LEU A 103 -31.55 36.68 22.60
N ALA A 104 -32.45 37.53 22.09
CA ALA A 104 -32.31 38.98 22.16
C ALA A 104 -32.32 39.51 23.60
N ARG A 105 -33.14 38.92 24.49
CA ARG A 105 -33.12 39.27 25.92
C ARG A 105 -31.78 38.89 26.57
N LYS A 106 -31.27 37.68 26.28
CA LYS A 106 -30.06 37.13 26.89
C LYS A 106 -28.79 37.81 26.40
N ASP A 107 -28.62 37.96 25.09
CA ASP A 107 -27.36 38.35 24.48
C ASP A 107 -27.31 39.85 24.12
N TYR A 108 -28.48 40.47 23.91
CA TYR A 108 -28.60 41.87 23.50
C TYR A 108 -29.31 42.76 24.53
N TYR A 109 -29.65 42.23 25.72
CA TYR A 109 -30.34 42.96 26.78
C TYR A 109 -31.64 43.64 26.32
N LEU A 110 -32.38 43.01 25.41
CA LEU A 110 -33.72 43.46 25.03
C LEU A 110 -34.71 43.12 26.17
N SER A 111 -35.76 43.91 26.37
CA SER A 111 -36.82 43.61 27.34
C SER A 111 -38.20 43.95 26.75
N LYS A 112 -39.24 43.20 27.14
CA LYS A 112 -40.63 43.53 26.78
C LYS A 112 -41.20 44.63 27.69
N ASP A 113 -42.31 45.23 27.28
CA ASP A 113 -43.05 46.20 28.09
C ASP A 113 -43.40 45.60 29.46
N GLY A 114 -42.84 46.20 30.52
CA GLY A 114 -43.01 45.76 31.91
C GLY A 114 -41.84 44.93 32.49
N GLU A 115 -40.82 44.58 31.71
CA GLU A 115 -39.62 43.87 32.18
C GLU A 115 -38.49 44.87 32.57
N ILE A 116 -37.78 44.63 33.70
CA ILE A 116 -36.67 45.48 34.19
C ILE A 116 -35.34 44.74 33.99
N ILE A 117 -34.37 45.35 33.29
CA ILE A 117 -33.05 44.77 33.02
C ILE A 117 -32.09 45.08 34.17
N PHE A 118 -31.58 44.03 34.83
CA PHE A 118 -30.53 44.17 35.84
C PHE A 118 -29.15 43.93 35.21
N LYS A 119 -28.35 45.00 35.09
CA LYS A 119 -26.93 44.89 34.71
C LYS A 119 -26.09 44.77 35.97
N PHE A 120 -25.55 43.59 36.21
CA PHE A 120 -24.54 43.40 37.26
C PHE A 120 -23.19 43.89 36.73
N ASP A 121 -22.73 45.04 37.21
CA ASP A 121 -21.37 45.49 36.91
C ASP A 121 -20.38 44.56 37.62
N LYS A 122 -19.48 43.91 36.86
CA LYS A 122 -18.37 43.12 37.42
C LYS A 122 -17.27 44.07 37.93
N LYS A 123 -17.64 44.99 38.82
CA LYS A 123 -16.73 45.72 39.69
C LYS A 123 -17.38 45.89 41.06
N SER A 124 -17.33 44.83 41.85
CA SER A 124 -17.03 45.02 43.26
C SER A 124 -15.76 44.22 43.53
N LYS A 125 -14.78 44.93 44.10
CA LYS A 125 -13.64 44.35 44.80
C LYS A 125 -14.10 43.35 45.85
#